data_AF-A0ABD5NDP6-F1
#
_entry.id   AF-A0ABD5NDP6-F1
#
_cell.length_a   1.000
_cell.length_b   1.000
_cell.length_c   1.000
_cell.angle_alpha   90.00
_cell.angle_beta   90.00
_cell.angle_gamma   90.00
#
_symmetry.space_group_name_H-M   'P 1'
#
loop_
_entity.id
_entity.type
_entity.pdbx_description
1 polymer ?
#
loop_
_entity_poly.entity_id
_entity_poly.type
_entity_poly.pdbx_seq_one_letter_code
_entity_poly.pdbx_strand_id
1 'polypeptide(L)'
;MKRRALLGTLASLAVAGCTSSGSTPDDTQTTQRTTQTTDRTTQTTDATTTATLPDELRTLGAPASDVDCPVADTDDGRVVVHGEHPDSPLSLSLDDDTLDLPADETTFVLANDTDYRFMTNFYGWKLSKRVDGRWFRVAPQFWPQPLHSLPAGESHEWSFAVDNGDPVDPGSGGMDDIALAGLGGGTYAFTTHGSFSPEDGESVPVGFCAEFELNGDPVELTPTDGVTASRDGATVTVTTGEEPTEDEPMSAFVVERVEPQAETPVRERITEQLLRPDPGFGDQSGYRNTIPFFEDGVDTVRLEAPNGTHPPFGVDEGYFVEYEGERYRISSERPA
;
A
#
# COMPACT_ATOMS: atom_id res chain seq x y z
N MET A 1 47.13 -5.95 29.33
CA MET A 1 46.77 -7.10 30.19
C MET A 1 45.30 -7.05 30.53
N LYS A 2 44.49 -7.98 30.02
CA LYS A 2 43.45 -8.76 30.74
C LYS A 2 42.65 -9.55 29.70
N ARG A 3 42.17 -10.72 30.14
CA ARG A 3 41.80 -11.92 29.39
C ARG A 3 40.27 -12.10 29.35
N ARG A 4 39.84 -13.04 28.47
CA ARG A 4 38.66 -13.94 28.47
C ARG A 4 37.68 -13.63 27.33
N ALA A 5 37.02 -14.59 26.68
CA ALA A 5 37.17 -16.04 26.56
C ALA A 5 36.24 -16.55 25.42
N LEU A 6 36.68 -17.64 24.80
CA LEU A 6 36.04 -18.64 23.92
C LEU A 6 34.55 -18.98 24.09
N LEU A 7 33.91 -19.33 22.95
CA LEU A 7 33.06 -20.52 22.59
C LEU A 7 32.03 -20.08 21.52
N GLY A 8 31.64 -20.82 20.48
CA GLY A 8 31.94 -22.18 20.04
C GLY A 8 31.24 -22.45 18.70
N THR A 9 31.94 -23.21 17.85
CA THR A 9 31.55 -24.05 16.69
C THR A 9 30.07 -24.25 16.31
N LEU A 10 29.80 -24.24 14.99
CA LEU A 10 29.25 -25.39 14.25
C LEU A 10 29.54 -25.27 12.74
N ALA A 11 30.20 -26.30 12.21
CA ALA A 11 30.49 -26.50 10.79
C ALA A 11 30.06 -27.92 10.42
N SER A 12 29.51 -28.09 9.21
CA SER A 12 29.53 -29.25 8.28
C SER A 12 28.31 -29.13 7.33
N LEU A 13 28.45 -28.91 6.02
CA LEU A 13 28.79 -29.87 4.93
C LEU A 13 27.75 -31.00 4.79
N ALA A 14 27.33 -31.52 3.64
CA ALA A 14 27.42 -31.21 2.21
C ALA A 14 26.56 -32.26 1.44
N VAL A 15 25.93 -31.84 0.34
CA VAL A 15 25.86 -32.47 -1.00
C VAL A 15 25.66 -34.00 -1.18
N ALA A 16 24.52 -34.33 -1.82
CA ALA A 16 24.21 -35.30 -2.89
C ALA A 16 24.43 -36.83 -2.78
N GLY A 17 23.51 -37.58 -3.41
CA GLY A 17 23.82 -38.86 -4.07
C GLY A 17 22.71 -39.92 -4.07
N CYS A 18 22.03 -40.10 -5.20
CA CYS A 18 21.23 -41.30 -5.51
C CYS A 18 22.15 -42.51 -5.78
N THR A 19 21.72 -43.74 -5.49
CA THR A 19 21.61 -44.86 -6.46
C THR A 19 21.21 -46.18 -5.79
N SER A 20 20.49 -46.98 -6.59
CA SER A 20 19.91 -48.29 -6.34
C SER A 20 20.91 -49.46 -6.24
N SER A 21 20.51 -50.52 -5.55
CA SER A 21 20.67 -51.98 -5.82
C SER A 21 20.71 -52.70 -4.46
N GLY A 22 20.04 -53.80 -4.16
CA GLY A 22 19.46 -54.89 -4.95
C GLY A 22 19.95 -56.19 -4.28
N SER A 23 19.05 -57.00 -3.70
CA SER A 23 19.31 -58.40 -3.31
C SER A 23 18.01 -59.13 -2.95
N THR A 24 17.62 -60.07 -3.82
CA THR A 24 16.68 -61.17 -3.58
C THR A 24 17.37 -62.27 -2.75
N PRO A 25 16.63 -63.20 -2.10
CA PRO A 25 16.36 -64.47 -2.77
C PRO A 25 14.96 -65.08 -2.53
N ASP A 26 14.67 -66.05 -3.42
CA ASP A 26 13.53 -66.96 -3.61
C ASP A 26 12.76 -67.44 -2.37
N ASP A 27 11.43 -67.58 -2.52
CA ASP A 27 10.81 -68.91 -2.45
C ASP A 27 9.46 -69.01 -3.22
N THR A 28 9.20 -70.21 -3.73
CA THR A 28 8.19 -70.53 -4.75
C THR A 28 6.87 -71.04 -4.14
N GLN A 29 5.68 -70.61 -4.62
CA GLN A 29 4.50 -71.49 -4.86
C GLN A 29 3.25 -70.81 -5.48
N THR A 30 2.97 -71.20 -6.73
CA THR A 30 1.72 -71.66 -7.36
C THR A 30 0.32 -71.32 -6.76
N THR A 31 -0.43 -70.52 -7.54
CA THR A 31 -1.87 -70.59 -7.91
C THR A 31 -2.97 -70.70 -6.83
N GLN A 32 -3.83 -69.68 -6.75
CA GLN A 32 -5.30 -69.85 -6.86
C GLN A 32 -5.99 -68.54 -7.28
N ARG A 33 -6.72 -68.61 -8.40
CA ARG A 33 -7.62 -67.59 -8.92
C ARG A 33 -8.95 -67.73 -8.17
N THR A 34 -9.29 -66.74 -7.36
CA THR A 34 -10.62 -66.62 -6.75
C THR A 34 -11.29 -65.37 -7.34
N THR A 35 -12.30 -65.61 -8.17
CA THR A 35 -13.22 -64.59 -8.67
C THR A 35 -14.06 -64.13 -7.49
N GLN A 36 -13.78 -62.93 -6.95
CA GLN A 36 -14.65 -62.30 -5.98
C GLN A 36 -15.48 -61.23 -6.70
N THR A 37 -16.73 -61.60 -6.99
CA THR A 37 -17.79 -60.67 -7.37
C THR A 37 -18.04 -59.75 -6.18
N THR A 38 -17.54 -58.52 -6.24
CA THR A 38 -17.93 -57.48 -5.29
C THR A 38 -19.07 -56.70 -5.92
N ASP A 39 -20.23 -56.81 -5.29
CA ASP A 39 -21.45 -56.10 -5.64
C ASP A 39 -21.18 -54.60 -5.76
N ARG A 40 -21.50 -54.08 -6.94
CA ARG A 40 -21.57 -52.65 -7.23
C ARG A 40 -22.70 -52.06 -6.40
N THR A 41 -22.38 -51.66 -5.18
CA THR A 41 -23.21 -50.67 -4.48
C THR A 41 -22.96 -49.36 -5.19
N THR A 42 -23.94 -48.93 -5.98
CA THR A 42 -24.03 -47.57 -6.50
C THR A 42 -24.14 -46.65 -5.29
N GLN A 43 -23.00 -46.20 -4.78
CA GLN A 43 -22.96 -45.06 -3.90
C GLN A 43 -23.15 -43.86 -4.84
N THR A 44 -24.40 -43.42 -4.94
CA THR A 44 -24.73 -42.09 -5.42
C THR A 44 -23.89 -41.15 -4.58
N THR A 45 -22.86 -40.55 -5.17
CA THR A 45 -22.15 -39.43 -4.59
C THR A 45 -23.15 -38.27 -4.59
N ASP A 46 -23.94 -38.20 -3.52
CA ASP A 46 -24.83 -37.09 -3.26
C ASP A 46 -23.99 -35.83 -3.12
N ALA A 47 -24.43 -34.81 -3.87
CA ALA A 47 -24.10 -33.39 -3.76
C ALA A 47 -22.62 -33.03 -3.59
N THR A 48 -22.02 -32.55 -4.70
CA THR A 48 -21.17 -31.37 -4.63
C THR A 48 -21.97 -30.28 -3.91
N THR A 49 -21.84 -30.23 -2.60
CA THR A 49 -22.38 -29.14 -1.79
C THR A 49 -21.42 -27.99 -2.06
N THR A 50 -21.74 -27.16 -3.05
CA THR A 50 -21.12 -25.83 -3.16
C THR A 50 -21.34 -25.18 -1.80
N ALA A 51 -20.28 -25.10 -0.99
CA ALA A 51 -20.35 -24.53 0.34
C ALA A 51 -20.77 -23.07 0.17
N THR A 52 -22.05 -22.83 0.34
CA THR A 52 -22.62 -21.49 0.25
C THR A 52 -22.20 -20.78 1.51
N LEU A 53 -21.47 -19.67 1.39
CA LEU A 53 -21.12 -18.85 2.56
C LEU A 53 -22.40 -18.52 3.35
N PRO A 54 -22.34 -18.56 4.68
CA PRO A 54 -23.49 -18.28 5.52
C PRO A 54 -23.99 -16.85 5.35
N ASP A 55 -25.30 -16.68 5.47
CA ASP A 55 -25.96 -15.38 5.25
C ASP A 55 -25.48 -14.30 6.23
N GLU A 56 -24.99 -14.68 7.42
CA GLU A 56 -24.45 -13.75 8.41
C GLU A 56 -23.27 -12.93 7.86
N LEU A 57 -22.38 -13.56 7.08
CA LEU A 57 -21.23 -12.89 6.47
C LEU A 57 -21.66 -11.93 5.35
N ARG A 58 -22.76 -12.27 4.66
CA ARG A 58 -23.34 -11.39 3.63
C ARG A 58 -24.06 -10.19 4.23
N THR A 59 -24.28 -10.17 5.55
CA THR A 59 -24.95 -9.09 6.27
C THR A 59 -24.04 -8.17 7.07
N LEU A 60 -22.72 -8.41 7.02
CA LEU A 60 -21.75 -7.52 7.67
C LEU A 60 -21.83 -6.12 7.06
N GLY A 61 -21.81 -5.10 7.93
CA GLY A 61 -21.74 -3.70 7.49
C GLY A 61 -22.88 -3.22 6.59
N ALA A 62 -22.61 -2.16 5.85
CA ALA A 62 -23.49 -1.61 4.83
C ALA A 62 -22.97 -1.96 3.41
N PRO A 63 -23.82 -1.91 2.37
CA PRO A 63 -23.34 -1.96 0.99
C PRO A 63 -22.31 -0.85 0.73
N ALA A 64 -21.21 -1.16 0.03
CA ALA A 64 -20.15 -0.17 -0.23
C ALA A 64 -20.66 1.09 -0.95
N SER A 65 -21.66 0.95 -1.82
CA SER A 65 -22.31 2.07 -2.52
C SER A 65 -23.00 3.09 -1.62
N ASP A 66 -23.32 2.70 -0.38
CA ASP A 66 -24.09 3.50 0.56
C ASP A 66 -23.18 4.16 1.61
N VAL A 67 -21.87 3.88 1.58
CA VAL A 67 -20.89 4.36 2.56
C VAL A 67 -20.01 5.46 1.96
N ASP A 68 -19.89 6.57 2.68
CA ASP A 68 -19.03 7.71 2.31
C ASP A 68 -17.58 7.54 2.82
N CYS A 69 -16.92 6.46 2.44
CA CYS A 69 -15.54 6.15 2.85
C CYS A 69 -14.71 5.58 1.69
N PRO A 70 -13.41 5.90 1.57
CA PRO A 70 -12.59 5.54 0.40
C PRO A 70 -12.10 4.08 0.41
N VAL A 71 -12.99 3.13 0.67
CA VAL A 71 -12.65 1.71 0.69
C VAL A 71 -12.64 1.17 -0.74
N ALA A 72 -11.49 1.26 -1.40
CA ALA A 72 -11.37 0.72 -2.76
C ALA A 72 -11.52 -0.80 -2.81
N ASP A 73 -11.79 -1.33 -4.01
CA ASP A 73 -11.82 -2.76 -4.31
C ASP A 73 -13.00 -3.52 -3.64
N THR A 74 -14.06 -2.79 -3.27
CA THR A 74 -15.27 -3.33 -2.64
C THR A 74 -16.57 -2.87 -3.31
N ASP A 75 -16.55 -2.45 -4.58
CA ASP A 75 -17.72 -1.86 -5.27
C ASP A 75 -18.98 -2.76 -5.26
N ASP A 76 -18.79 -4.09 -5.21
CA ASP A 76 -19.87 -5.09 -5.05
C ASP A 76 -19.92 -5.73 -3.64
N GLY A 77 -19.17 -5.16 -2.69
CA GLY A 77 -18.93 -5.68 -1.35
C GLY A 77 -19.66 -4.96 -0.23
N ARG A 78 -19.26 -5.30 0.99
CA ARG A 78 -19.76 -4.73 2.24
C ARG A 78 -18.67 -3.89 2.91
N VAL A 79 -19.06 -2.82 3.59
CA VAL A 79 -18.12 -2.01 4.39
C VAL A 79 -18.60 -1.94 5.84
N VAL A 80 -17.71 -2.31 6.76
CA VAL A 80 -17.90 -2.12 8.19
C VAL A 80 -17.24 -0.81 8.59
N VAL A 81 -18.06 0.16 8.99
CA VAL A 81 -17.62 1.48 9.44
C VAL A 81 -17.54 1.50 10.96
N HIS A 82 -16.38 1.90 11.48
CA HIS A 82 -16.15 2.12 12.90
C HIS A 82 -17.19 3.09 13.48
N GLY A 83 -17.68 2.83 14.69
CA GLY A 83 -18.70 3.65 15.36
C GLY A 83 -20.13 3.46 14.83
N GLU A 84 -20.33 3.21 13.53
CA GLU A 84 -21.65 2.96 12.95
C GLU A 84 -22.09 1.49 13.07
N HIS A 85 -21.12 0.56 13.09
CA HIS A 85 -21.37 -0.88 13.19
C HIS A 85 -20.70 -1.49 14.44
N PRO A 86 -21.01 -1.01 15.66
CA PRO A 86 -20.30 -1.39 16.89
C PRO A 86 -20.49 -2.85 17.30
N ASP A 87 -21.57 -3.49 16.86
CA ASP A 87 -21.89 -4.90 17.17
C ASP A 87 -21.45 -5.87 16.05
N SER A 88 -20.71 -5.39 15.04
CA SER A 88 -20.22 -6.26 13.96
C SER A 88 -19.19 -7.26 14.50
N PRO A 89 -19.33 -8.57 14.27
CA PRO A 89 -18.36 -9.57 14.71
C PRO A 89 -17.07 -9.55 13.89
N LEU A 90 -16.98 -8.70 12.87
CA LEU A 90 -15.75 -8.40 12.14
C LEU A 90 -15.64 -6.88 12.11
N SER A 91 -14.62 -6.32 12.74
CA SER A 91 -14.57 -4.87 13.01
C SER A 91 -13.16 -4.31 12.88
N LEU A 92 -13.08 -3.05 12.47
CA LEU A 92 -11.90 -2.21 12.61
C LEU A 92 -12.19 -1.19 13.71
N SER A 93 -11.37 -1.17 14.75
CA SER A 93 -11.43 -0.16 15.82
C SER A 93 -10.15 0.65 15.89
N LEU A 94 -10.25 1.80 16.55
CA LEU A 94 -9.12 2.64 16.92
C LEU A 94 -9.28 3.07 18.38
N ASP A 95 -8.16 3.31 19.07
CA ASP A 95 -8.16 3.69 20.48
C ASP A 95 -8.60 5.15 20.68
N ASP A 96 -8.12 6.04 19.80
CA ASP A 96 -8.40 7.47 19.83
C ASP A 96 -8.84 7.93 18.43
N ASP A 97 -9.98 8.61 18.34
CA ASP A 97 -10.54 9.16 17.09
C ASP A 97 -10.00 10.56 16.77
N THR A 98 -9.09 11.07 17.60
CA THR A 98 -8.52 12.41 17.52
C THR A 98 -7.06 12.35 17.95
N LEU A 99 -6.15 12.84 17.10
CA LEU A 99 -4.72 12.93 17.39
C LEU A 99 -4.20 14.36 17.18
N ASP A 100 -3.13 14.75 17.87
CA ASP A 100 -2.57 16.11 17.81
C ASP A 100 -1.26 16.18 17.01
N LEU A 101 -1.15 17.14 16.08
CA LEU A 101 0.10 17.46 15.39
C LEU A 101 1.02 18.32 16.28
N PRO A 102 2.36 18.24 16.11
CA PRO A 102 3.09 17.58 15.02
C PRO A 102 3.37 16.10 15.23
N ALA A 103 3.18 15.54 16.43
CA ALA A 103 3.51 14.16 16.71
C ALA A 103 2.56 13.54 17.74
N ASP A 104 2.00 12.38 17.39
CA ASP A 104 1.06 11.61 18.22
C ASP A 104 0.90 10.18 17.65
N GLU A 105 0.24 9.29 18.40
CA GLU A 105 0.10 7.89 18.03
C GLU A 105 -1.27 7.30 18.43
N THR A 106 -1.69 6.27 17.70
CA THR A 106 -2.87 5.46 18.02
C THR A 106 -2.69 4.04 17.53
N THR A 107 -3.60 3.14 17.88
CA THR A 107 -3.60 1.76 17.42
C THR A 107 -4.90 1.47 16.69
N PHE A 108 -4.78 0.86 15.50
CA PHE A 108 -5.91 0.29 14.78
C PHE A 108 -5.95 -1.22 15.01
N VAL A 109 -7.13 -1.77 15.29
CA VAL A 109 -7.31 -3.21 15.54
C VAL A 109 -8.36 -3.77 14.59
N LEU A 110 -7.95 -4.71 13.73
CA LEU A 110 -8.87 -5.54 12.94
C LEU A 110 -9.14 -6.83 13.72
N ALA A 111 -10.34 -6.96 14.28
CA ALA A 111 -10.78 -8.12 15.04
C ALA A 111 -11.75 -9.00 14.22
N ASN A 112 -11.55 -10.32 14.27
CA ASN A 112 -12.40 -11.30 13.64
C ASN A 112 -13.03 -12.23 14.68
N ASP A 113 -14.14 -11.81 15.26
CA ASP A 113 -14.98 -12.60 16.18
C ASP A 113 -16.01 -13.47 15.45
N THR A 114 -15.87 -13.65 14.14
CA THR A 114 -16.67 -14.63 13.37
C THR A 114 -16.14 -16.04 13.56
N ASP A 115 -16.92 -17.04 13.17
CA ASP A 115 -16.48 -18.45 13.13
C ASP A 115 -15.62 -18.79 11.89
N TYR A 116 -15.30 -17.80 11.05
CA TYR A 116 -14.67 -18.02 9.74
C TYR A 116 -13.32 -17.34 9.64
N ARG A 117 -12.43 -17.93 8.84
CA ARG A 117 -11.15 -17.32 8.52
C ARG A 117 -11.35 -16.17 7.54
N PHE A 118 -10.86 -14.99 7.90
CA PHE A 118 -10.80 -13.84 7.04
C PHE A 118 -9.43 -13.78 6.33
N MET A 119 -9.42 -13.46 5.04
CA MET A 119 -8.18 -13.31 4.27
C MET A 119 -7.99 -11.83 3.91
N THR A 120 -6.85 -11.25 4.26
CA THR A 120 -6.53 -9.84 4.01
C THR A 120 -5.03 -9.67 3.80
N ASN A 121 -4.62 -8.56 3.18
CA ASN A 121 -3.23 -8.20 3.12
C ASN A 121 -2.96 -7.10 4.15
N PHE A 122 -2.25 -7.42 5.23
CA PHE A 122 -1.97 -6.48 6.31
C PHE A 122 -1.09 -5.29 5.90
N TYR A 123 -0.38 -5.40 4.77
CA TYR A 123 0.33 -4.27 4.16
C TYR A 123 -0.59 -3.36 3.33
N GLY A 124 -1.80 -3.85 3.00
CA GLY A 124 -2.77 -3.22 2.10
C GLY A 124 -3.72 -2.23 2.79
N TRP A 125 -3.33 -1.69 3.95
CA TRP A 125 -4.01 -0.55 4.54
C TRP A 125 -3.91 0.68 3.62
N LYS A 126 -4.82 1.63 3.77
CA LYS A 126 -4.79 2.91 3.06
C LYS A 126 -5.19 4.03 4.03
N LEU A 127 -4.39 5.08 4.06
CA LEU A 127 -4.71 6.35 4.71
C LEU A 127 -5.16 7.34 3.64
N SER A 128 -6.33 7.96 3.83
CA SER A 128 -6.86 9.00 2.94
C SER A 128 -7.26 10.23 3.72
N LYS A 129 -7.10 11.42 3.12
CA LYS A 129 -7.55 12.70 3.69
C LYS A 129 -8.81 13.18 3.00
N ARG A 130 -9.73 13.78 3.76
CA ARG A 130 -10.91 14.46 3.21
C ARG A 130 -10.61 15.93 2.90
N VAL A 131 -10.81 16.34 1.66
CA VAL A 131 -10.65 17.73 1.19
C VAL A 131 -11.81 18.08 0.27
N ASP A 132 -12.53 19.17 0.56
CA ASP A 132 -13.71 19.62 -0.19
C ASP A 132 -14.74 18.51 -0.45
N GLY A 133 -14.99 17.70 0.58
CA GLY A 133 -15.95 16.60 0.53
C GLY A 133 -15.48 15.35 -0.23
N ARG A 134 -14.24 15.32 -0.72
CA ARG A 134 -13.67 14.18 -1.46
C ARG A 134 -12.48 13.57 -0.74
N TRP A 135 -12.23 12.30 -0.99
CA TRP A 135 -11.15 11.55 -0.39
C TRP A 135 -9.93 11.45 -1.30
N PHE A 136 -8.75 11.77 -0.76
CA PHE A 136 -7.47 11.69 -1.44
C PHE A 136 -6.57 10.70 -0.71
N ARG A 137 -6.15 9.63 -1.39
CA ARG A 137 -5.24 8.64 -0.82
C ARG A 137 -3.86 9.25 -0.56
N VAL A 138 -3.37 9.18 0.67
CA VAL A 138 -2.08 9.71 1.11
C VAL A 138 -1.01 8.62 1.20
N ALA A 139 -1.34 7.46 1.77
CA ALA A 139 -0.38 6.37 2.01
C ALA A 139 -1.07 4.99 2.08
N PRO A 140 -0.31 3.89 1.98
CA PRO A 140 1.04 3.83 1.41
C PRO A 140 0.95 4.06 -0.11
N GLN A 141 2.06 4.36 -0.78
CA GLN A 141 2.07 4.48 -2.25
C GLN A 141 2.27 3.13 -2.94
N PHE A 142 2.92 2.20 -2.26
CA PHE A 142 3.11 0.81 -2.68
C PHE A 142 3.09 -0.12 -1.47
N TRP A 143 2.64 -1.35 -1.68
CA TRP A 143 2.68 -2.38 -0.65
C TRP A 143 2.92 -3.76 -1.27
N PRO A 144 3.63 -4.66 -0.58
CA PRO A 144 3.80 -6.03 -1.03
C PRO A 144 2.45 -6.77 -1.03
N GLN A 145 2.33 -7.83 -1.84
CA GLN A 145 1.08 -8.60 -1.98
C GLN A 145 1.11 -10.02 -1.39
N PRO A 146 1.64 -10.30 -0.18
CA PRO A 146 1.28 -11.53 0.50
C PRO A 146 -0.17 -11.43 1.00
N LEU A 147 -0.93 -12.49 0.76
CA LEU A 147 -2.24 -12.67 1.38
C LEU A 147 -2.05 -13.33 2.75
N HIS A 148 -2.59 -12.72 3.80
CA HIS A 148 -2.56 -13.21 5.17
C HIS A 148 -3.92 -13.79 5.55
N SER A 149 -3.90 -14.71 6.51
CA SER A 149 -5.10 -15.21 7.17
C SER A 149 -5.23 -14.58 8.55
N LEU A 150 -6.43 -14.09 8.86
CA LEU A 150 -6.87 -13.74 10.20
C LEU A 150 -7.87 -14.82 10.66
N PRO A 151 -7.46 -15.76 11.52
CA PRO A 151 -8.34 -16.82 12.01
C PRO A 151 -9.54 -16.29 12.81
N ALA A 152 -10.51 -17.18 13.06
CA ALA A 152 -11.62 -16.91 13.96
C ALA A 152 -11.13 -16.67 15.40
N GLY A 153 -11.64 -15.63 16.04
CA GLY A 153 -11.28 -15.17 17.39
C GLY A 153 -9.93 -14.45 17.49
N GLU A 154 -9.26 -14.15 16.38
CA GLU A 154 -7.96 -13.48 16.36
C GLU A 154 -8.10 -12.02 15.90
N SER A 155 -7.09 -11.21 16.22
CA SER A 155 -6.97 -9.81 15.79
C SER A 155 -5.61 -9.52 15.15
N HIS A 156 -5.56 -8.44 14.38
CA HIS A 156 -4.32 -7.83 13.90
C HIS A 156 -4.29 -6.37 14.32
N GLU A 157 -3.14 -5.89 14.79
CA GLU A 157 -2.95 -4.53 15.27
C GLU A 157 -1.97 -3.78 14.36
N TRP A 158 -2.30 -2.52 14.06
CA TRP A 158 -1.36 -1.56 13.48
C TRP A 158 -1.08 -0.46 14.49
N SER A 159 0.17 -0.30 14.90
CA SER A 159 0.65 0.89 15.60
C SER A 159 0.79 2.01 14.57
N PHE A 160 0.04 3.10 14.71
CA PHE A 160 0.09 4.24 13.81
C PHE A 160 0.65 5.46 14.55
N ALA A 161 1.74 6.01 14.05
CA ALA A 161 2.34 7.24 14.54
C ALA A 161 2.42 8.29 13.43
N VAL A 162 2.10 9.53 13.78
CA VAL A 162 2.45 10.71 13.00
C VAL A 162 3.60 11.43 13.68
N ASP A 163 4.61 11.85 12.93
CA ASP A 163 5.65 12.77 13.41
C ASP A 163 6.14 13.65 12.25
N ASN A 164 5.72 14.93 12.26
CA ASN A 164 6.13 15.90 11.24
C ASN A 164 7.55 16.47 11.48
N GLY A 165 8.23 16.08 12.56
CA GLY A 165 9.65 16.33 12.76
C GLY A 165 10.55 15.38 11.96
N ASP A 166 10.01 14.23 11.54
CA ASP A 166 10.71 13.25 10.73
C ASP A 166 10.68 13.57 9.23
N PRO A 167 11.65 13.05 8.46
CA PRO A 167 11.63 13.17 7.00
C PRO A 167 10.44 12.43 6.40
N VAL A 168 9.86 13.02 5.35
CA VAL A 168 8.75 12.42 4.61
C VAL A 168 9.27 11.23 3.78
N ASP A 169 8.93 10.02 4.19
CA ASP A 169 9.22 8.79 3.47
C ASP A 169 8.18 8.54 2.34
N PRO A 170 8.56 7.90 1.21
CA PRO A 170 7.63 7.40 0.18
C PRO A 170 6.48 6.56 0.73
N GLY A 171 6.63 6.01 1.94
CA GLY A 171 5.63 5.25 2.65
C GLY A 171 5.51 3.86 2.06
N SER A 172 6.48 2.99 2.39
CA SER A 172 6.23 1.55 2.31
C SER A 172 5.26 1.16 3.40
N GLY A 173 4.18 0.43 3.05
CA GLY A 173 3.24 -0.07 4.03
C GLY A 173 3.97 -0.95 5.05
N GLY A 174 4.01 -0.55 6.32
CA GLY A 174 4.38 -1.44 7.42
C GLY A 174 3.25 -2.43 7.68
N MET A 175 3.59 -3.66 8.11
CA MET A 175 2.60 -4.66 8.50
C MET A 175 2.03 -4.38 9.89
N ASP A 176 2.89 -3.98 10.83
CA ASP A 176 2.55 -3.77 12.24
C ASP A 176 2.76 -2.30 12.62
N ASP A 177 3.96 -1.77 12.38
CA ASP A 177 4.30 -0.37 12.70
C ASP A 177 4.19 0.52 11.47
N ILE A 178 3.43 1.61 11.58
CA ILE A 178 3.21 2.64 10.57
C ILE A 178 3.65 3.97 11.16
N ALA A 179 4.68 4.59 10.58
CA ALA A 179 5.10 5.94 10.93
C ALA A 179 5.00 6.83 9.69
N LEU A 180 4.31 7.97 9.80
CA LEU A 180 4.15 8.92 8.70
C LEU A 180 4.53 10.34 9.13
N ALA A 181 5.31 11.00 8.29
CA ALA A 181 5.53 12.44 8.34
C ALA A 181 4.79 13.15 7.20
N GLY A 182 4.68 14.47 7.29
CA GLY A 182 4.12 15.33 6.25
C GLY A 182 2.59 15.28 6.18
N LEU A 183 1.91 15.16 7.32
CA LEU A 183 0.45 15.21 7.41
C LEU A 183 0.00 16.58 7.96
N GLY A 184 -1.01 17.18 7.34
CA GLY A 184 -1.66 18.40 7.86
C GLY A 184 -2.88 18.09 8.70
N GLY A 185 -3.40 19.09 9.41
CA GLY A 185 -4.67 18.94 10.12
C GLY A 185 -5.85 18.62 9.19
N GLY A 186 -6.87 17.96 9.73
CA GLY A 186 -8.13 17.63 9.07
C GLY A 186 -8.60 16.19 9.30
N THR A 187 -9.65 15.80 8.58
CA THR A 187 -10.26 14.47 8.69
C THR A 187 -9.57 13.44 7.80
N TYR A 188 -9.27 12.29 8.38
CA TYR A 188 -8.63 11.15 7.73
C TYR A 188 -9.47 9.88 7.86
N ALA A 189 -9.24 8.93 6.95
CA ALA A 189 -9.78 7.58 7.02
C ALA A 189 -8.66 6.56 6.88
N PHE A 190 -8.55 5.68 7.88
CA PHE A 190 -7.78 4.44 7.79
C PHE A 190 -8.70 3.34 7.27
N THR A 191 -8.29 2.70 6.18
CA THR A 191 -9.10 1.67 5.53
C THR A 191 -8.26 0.44 5.24
N THR A 192 -8.91 -0.73 5.25
CA THR A 192 -8.35 -1.99 4.76
C THR A 192 -9.48 -2.82 4.18
N HIS A 193 -9.15 -3.92 3.51
CA HIS A 193 -10.13 -4.81 2.93
C HIS A 193 -9.62 -6.25 2.92
N GLY A 194 -10.53 -7.17 2.72
CA GLY A 194 -10.22 -8.58 2.54
C GLY A 194 -11.46 -9.33 2.12
N SER A 195 -11.44 -10.64 2.29
CA SER A 195 -12.57 -11.49 1.93
C SER A 195 -12.66 -12.74 2.78
N PHE A 196 -13.88 -13.25 2.92
CA PHE A 196 -14.10 -14.64 3.27
C PHE A 196 -14.08 -15.46 1.99
N SER A 197 -13.24 -16.50 1.93
CA SER A 197 -13.16 -17.41 0.79
C SER A 197 -13.41 -18.85 1.26
N PRO A 198 -14.58 -19.43 0.98
CA PRO A 198 -14.83 -20.84 1.24
C PRO A 198 -14.03 -21.70 0.25
N GLU A 199 -13.77 -22.96 0.58
CA GLU A 199 -12.96 -23.86 -0.25
C GLU A 199 -13.54 -24.07 -1.67
N ASP A 200 -14.88 -23.96 -1.83
CA ASP A 200 -15.60 -24.24 -3.09
C ASP A 200 -16.72 -23.22 -3.40
N GLY A 201 -16.53 -21.93 -3.09
CA GLY A 201 -17.56 -20.91 -3.27
C GLY A 201 -17.05 -19.52 -3.61
N GLU A 202 -17.98 -18.61 -3.85
CA GLU A 202 -17.71 -17.20 -4.16
C GLU A 202 -17.13 -16.48 -2.93
N SER A 203 -16.08 -15.69 -3.13
CA SER A 203 -15.50 -14.86 -2.08
C SER A 203 -16.47 -13.72 -1.72
N VAL A 204 -16.63 -13.45 -0.44
CA VAL A 204 -17.38 -12.27 0.04
C VAL A 204 -16.38 -11.19 0.43
N PRO A 205 -16.21 -10.13 -0.38
CA PRO A 205 -15.33 -9.03 -0.05
C PRO A 205 -15.93 -8.17 1.07
N VAL A 206 -15.10 -7.83 2.05
CA VAL A 206 -15.45 -6.94 3.15
C VAL A 206 -14.37 -5.87 3.29
N GLY A 207 -14.81 -4.63 3.29
CA GLY A 207 -14.03 -3.44 3.53
C GLY A 207 -14.21 -2.91 4.95
N PHE A 208 -13.23 -2.13 5.40
CA PHE A 208 -13.24 -1.50 6.71
C PHE A 208 -12.87 -0.05 6.62
N CYS A 209 -13.52 0.75 7.46
CA CYS A 209 -13.31 2.18 7.54
C CYS A 209 -13.27 2.63 9.00
N ALA A 210 -12.21 3.33 9.37
CA ALA A 210 -12.11 4.08 10.62
C ALA A 210 -11.72 5.52 10.30
N GLU A 211 -12.63 6.46 10.54
CA GLU A 211 -12.36 7.89 10.42
C GLU A 211 -11.78 8.43 11.74
N PHE A 212 -10.85 9.38 11.63
CA PHE A 212 -10.25 10.09 12.75
C PHE A 212 -9.82 11.50 12.33
N GLU A 213 -9.65 12.39 13.30
CA GLU A 213 -9.23 13.77 13.08
C GLU A 213 -7.77 13.97 13.50
N LEU A 214 -7.00 14.69 12.67
CA LEU A 214 -5.72 15.25 13.06
C LEU A 214 -5.89 16.74 13.40
N ASN A 215 -5.72 17.10 14.66
CA ASN A 215 -5.75 18.47 15.11
C ASN A 215 -4.41 19.15 14.84
N GLY A 216 -4.43 20.24 14.09
CA GLY A 216 -3.26 21.06 13.85
C GLY A 216 -3.39 21.93 12.63
N ASP A 217 -2.31 22.61 12.29
CA ASP A 217 -2.27 23.41 11.06
C ASP A 217 -2.19 22.50 9.82
N PRO A 218 -2.70 22.96 8.67
CA PRO A 218 -2.40 22.33 7.39
C PRO A 218 -0.88 22.24 7.18
N VAL A 219 -0.43 21.16 6.53
CA VAL A 219 0.99 21.02 6.18
C VAL A 219 1.33 21.91 4.99
N GLU A 220 2.53 22.50 4.99
CA GLU A 220 3.01 23.35 3.91
C GLU A 220 3.83 22.54 2.89
N LEU A 221 3.68 22.85 1.60
CA LEU A 221 4.52 22.29 0.54
C LEU A 221 5.88 22.99 0.54
N THR A 222 6.84 22.43 1.27
CA THR A 222 8.21 22.96 1.38
C THR A 222 9.18 22.14 0.53
N PRO A 223 10.09 22.75 -0.24
CA PRO A 223 11.17 22.03 -0.90
C PRO A 223 12.01 21.22 0.08
N THR A 224 12.62 20.12 -0.39
CA THR A 224 13.56 19.35 0.44
C THR A 224 14.80 20.17 0.74
N ASP A 225 15.45 19.89 1.87
CA ASP A 225 16.77 20.43 2.15
C ASP A 225 17.78 20.05 1.06
N GLY A 226 18.80 20.88 0.86
CA GLY A 226 19.90 20.59 -0.06
C GLY A 226 19.68 20.98 -1.53
N VAL A 227 18.47 21.41 -1.91
CA VAL A 227 18.25 21.93 -3.26
C VAL A 227 18.69 23.37 -3.40
N THR A 228 19.16 23.74 -4.60
CA THR A 228 19.45 25.13 -4.98
C THR A 228 18.63 25.52 -6.20
N ALA A 229 18.19 26.78 -6.27
CA ALA A 229 17.39 27.28 -7.38
C ALA A 229 18.04 28.50 -8.03
N SER A 230 17.92 28.60 -9.35
CA SER A 230 18.36 29.74 -10.15
C SER A 230 17.28 30.10 -11.17
N ARG A 231 17.06 31.40 -11.40
CA ARG A 231 16.03 31.90 -12.32
C ARG A 231 16.67 32.50 -13.56
N ASP A 232 16.18 32.11 -14.73
CA ASP A 232 16.45 32.73 -16.03
C ASP A 232 15.13 33.08 -16.73
N GLY A 233 14.76 34.37 -16.67
CA GLY A 233 13.49 34.85 -17.21
C GLY A 233 12.27 34.21 -16.53
N ALA A 234 11.49 33.47 -17.32
CA ALA A 234 10.29 32.76 -16.87
C ALA A 234 10.56 31.32 -16.40
N THR A 235 11.82 30.88 -16.40
CA THR A 235 12.23 29.53 -16.02
C THR A 235 13.02 29.54 -14.73
N VAL A 236 12.69 28.63 -13.82
CA VAL A 236 13.50 28.32 -12.63
C VAL A 236 14.11 26.93 -12.79
N THR A 237 15.43 26.82 -12.64
CA THR A 237 16.14 25.54 -12.58
C THR A 237 16.51 25.26 -11.13
N VAL A 238 16.08 24.10 -10.64
CA VAL A 238 16.34 23.56 -9.30
C VAL A 238 17.32 22.38 -9.44
N THR A 239 18.33 22.29 -8.58
CA THR A 239 19.34 21.21 -8.60
C THR A 239 19.51 20.60 -7.21
N THR A 240 19.78 19.30 -7.13
CA THR A 240 19.97 18.57 -5.85
C THR A 240 21.41 18.59 -5.31
N GLY A 241 22.36 19.13 -6.10
CA GLY A 241 23.79 19.11 -5.77
C GLY A 241 24.46 17.74 -5.94
N GLU A 242 23.74 16.75 -6.44
CA GLU A 242 24.25 15.41 -6.75
C GLU A 242 24.95 15.39 -8.12
N GLU A 243 26.08 14.70 -8.19
CA GLU A 243 26.85 14.56 -9.43
C GLU A 243 26.34 13.38 -10.26
N PRO A 244 26.17 13.53 -11.59
CA PRO A 244 25.68 12.46 -12.45
C PRO A 244 26.71 11.33 -12.61
N THR A 245 26.21 10.12 -12.84
CA THR A 245 27.03 8.93 -13.13
C THR A 245 26.70 8.37 -14.51
N GLU A 246 27.43 7.36 -14.98
CA GLU A 246 27.11 6.67 -16.24
C GLU A 246 25.75 5.94 -16.14
N ASP A 247 25.43 5.39 -14.98
CA ASP A 247 24.18 4.67 -14.72
C ASP A 247 23.01 5.63 -14.40
N GLU A 248 23.32 6.81 -13.86
CA GLU A 248 22.36 7.86 -13.49
C GLU A 248 22.75 9.18 -14.16
N PRO A 249 22.53 9.31 -15.47
CA PRO A 249 22.82 10.54 -16.17
C PRO A 249 21.93 11.67 -15.64
N MET A 250 22.42 12.90 -15.76
CA MET A 250 21.62 14.09 -15.45
C MET A 250 20.34 14.06 -16.27
N SER A 251 19.20 14.27 -15.63
CA SER A 251 17.86 14.32 -16.25
C SER A 251 17.07 15.48 -15.65
N ALA A 252 15.99 15.91 -16.32
CA ALA A 252 15.13 16.97 -15.84
C ALA A 252 13.68 16.48 -15.62
N PHE A 253 13.12 16.77 -14.45
CA PHE A 253 11.68 16.74 -14.20
C PHE A 253 11.13 18.15 -14.40
N VAL A 254 10.23 18.31 -15.36
CA VAL A 254 9.79 19.61 -15.86
C VAL A 254 8.33 19.83 -15.51
N VAL A 255 8.05 20.96 -14.88
CA VAL A 255 6.71 21.40 -14.52
C VAL A 255 6.45 22.73 -15.22
N GLU A 256 5.42 22.79 -16.05
CA GLU A 256 4.99 24.01 -16.75
C GLU A 256 3.62 24.43 -16.24
N ARG A 257 3.45 25.69 -15.83
CA ARG A 257 2.12 26.24 -15.55
C ARG A 257 1.37 26.39 -16.88
N VAL A 258 0.14 25.91 -16.93
CA VAL A 258 -0.67 25.90 -18.17
C VAL A 258 -2.08 26.38 -17.90
N GLU A 259 -2.66 27.06 -18.88
CA GLU A 259 -4.07 27.44 -18.83
C GLU A 259 -4.98 26.20 -18.88
N PRO A 260 -6.12 26.20 -18.15
CA PRO A 260 -7.08 25.11 -18.19
C PRO A 260 -7.60 24.84 -19.61
N GLN A 261 -7.52 23.57 -20.02
CA GLN A 261 -8.10 23.08 -21.28
C GLN A 261 -9.20 22.07 -20.94
N ALA A 262 -10.40 22.26 -21.52
CA ALA A 262 -11.62 21.58 -21.08
C ALA A 262 -11.63 20.05 -21.30
N GLU A 263 -10.79 19.53 -22.20
CA GLU A 263 -10.80 18.12 -22.60
C GLU A 263 -9.58 17.33 -22.11
N THR A 264 -8.72 17.96 -21.31
CA THR A 264 -7.46 17.35 -20.87
C THR A 264 -7.65 16.70 -19.50
N PRO A 265 -7.50 15.36 -19.37
CA PRO A 265 -7.56 14.70 -18.07
C PRO A 265 -6.52 15.29 -17.13
N VAL A 266 -6.94 15.62 -15.92
CA VAL A 266 -6.10 16.24 -14.89
C VAL A 266 -6.14 15.41 -13.62
N ARG A 267 -4.98 15.25 -12.99
CA ARG A 267 -4.83 14.59 -11.70
C ARG A 267 -4.82 15.64 -10.61
N GLU A 268 -5.90 15.78 -9.90
CA GLU A 268 -5.93 16.65 -8.74
C GLU A 268 -5.08 16.08 -7.60
N ARG A 269 -4.35 16.96 -6.91
CA ARG A 269 -3.43 16.60 -5.84
C ARG A 269 -3.63 17.50 -4.62
N ILE A 270 -3.32 16.95 -3.45
CA ILE A 270 -3.24 17.68 -2.17
C ILE A 270 -1.79 17.73 -1.69
N THR A 271 -1.49 18.63 -0.75
CA THR A 271 -0.13 18.89 -0.26
C THR A 271 0.54 17.62 0.27
N GLU A 272 -0.17 16.79 1.04
CA GLU A 272 0.33 15.52 1.57
C GLU A 272 0.78 14.53 0.48
N GLN A 273 0.15 14.58 -0.70
CA GLN A 273 0.56 13.76 -1.84
C GLN A 273 1.78 14.33 -2.55
N LEU A 274 1.89 15.66 -2.64
CA LEU A 274 3.01 16.33 -3.31
C LEU A 274 4.30 16.31 -2.47
N LEU A 275 4.18 16.21 -1.15
CA LEU A 275 5.31 16.08 -0.22
C LEU A 275 6.00 14.72 -0.30
N ARG A 276 5.27 13.68 -0.73
CA ARG A 276 5.78 12.31 -0.76
C ARG A 276 6.52 12.03 -2.07
N PRO A 277 7.71 11.40 -2.02
CA PRO A 277 8.38 10.95 -3.23
C PRO A 277 7.62 9.79 -3.88
N ASP A 278 7.76 9.66 -5.20
CA ASP A 278 7.12 8.59 -5.96
C ASP A 278 7.73 7.23 -5.59
N PRO A 279 6.92 6.17 -5.39
CA PRO A 279 7.41 4.87 -4.96
C PRO A 279 8.37 4.26 -5.99
N GLY A 280 9.57 3.88 -5.54
CA GLY A 280 10.59 3.25 -6.38
C GLY A 280 11.51 4.22 -7.14
N PHE A 281 11.36 5.53 -6.95
CA PHE A 281 12.14 6.56 -7.66
C PHE A 281 13.14 7.31 -6.75
N GLY A 282 13.45 6.76 -5.57
CA GLY A 282 14.38 7.36 -4.59
C GLY A 282 13.84 8.62 -3.93
N ASP A 283 14.70 9.40 -3.25
CA ASP A 283 14.34 10.67 -2.56
C ASP A 283 13.97 11.81 -3.53
N GLN A 284 13.81 11.51 -4.82
CA GLN A 284 13.58 12.49 -5.88
C GLN A 284 12.13 12.97 -5.86
N SER A 285 11.85 13.89 -4.94
CA SER A 285 10.54 14.48 -4.72
C SER A 285 10.22 15.52 -5.79
N GLY A 286 9.95 15.06 -7.02
CA GLY A 286 9.78 15.91 -8.21
C GLY A 286 8.82 17.07 -7.99
N TYR A 287 7.61 16.81 -7.47
CA TYR A 287 6.63 17.84 -7.16
C TYR A 287 7.08 18.79 -6.05
N ARG A 288 7.54 18.23 -4.92
CA ARG A 288 8.01 18.98 -3.76
C ARG A 288 9.14 19.96 -4.11
N ASN A 289 10.00 19.59 -5.05
CA ASN A 289 11.15 20.37 -5.49
C ASN A 289 10.90 21.18 -6.76
N THR A 290 9.64 21.33 -7.19
CA THR A 290 9.29 22.17 -8.35
C THR A 290 8.12 23.11 -8.07
N ILE A 291 7.00 22.60 -7.56
CA ILE A 291 5.76 23.37 -7.38
C ILE A 291 5.96 24.61 -6.47
N PRO A 292 6.70 24.56 -5.35
CA PRO A 292 6.89 25.74 -4.50
C PRO A 292 7.66 26.90 -5.14
N PHE A 293 8.35 26.69 -6.25
CA PHE A 293 9.16 27.73 -6.93
C PHE A 293 8.36 28.56 -7.93
N PHE A 294 7.07 28.28 -8.10
CA PHE A 294 6.20 29.08 -8.94
C PHE A 294 5.83 30.39 -8.23
N GLU A 295 6.39 31.49 -8.73
CA GLU A 295 6.07 32.87 -8.34
C GLU A 295 5.61 33.69 -9.56
N ASP A 296 5.27 34.97 -9.35
CA ASP A 296 4.87 35.85 -10.44
C ASP A 296 5.94 35.91 -11.56
N GLY A 297 5.50 35.60 -12.78
CA GLY A 297 6.35 35.56 -13.97
C GLY A 297 7.25 34.33 -14.08
N VAL A 298 6.97 33.25 -13.34
CA VAL A 298 7.56 31.92 -13.57
C VAL A 298 6.51 31.03 -14.24
N ASP A 299 6.83 30.54 -15.44
CA ASP A 299 5.96 29.67 -16.24
C ASP A 299 6.48 28.22 -16.25
N THR A 300 7.77 28.02 -15.97
CA THR A 300 8.41 26.70 -15.99
C THR A 300 9.37 26.53 -14.82
N VAL A 301 9.28 25.39 -14.13
CA VAL A 301 10.26 24.96 -13.14
C VAL A 301 10.83 23.61 -13.57
N ARG A 302 12.15 23.47 -13.50
CA ARG A 302 12.87 22.27 -13.91
C ARG A 302 13.72 21.79 -12.74
N LEU A 303 13.48 20.56 -12.28
CA LEU A 303 14.38 19.88 -11.35
C LEU A 303 15.40 19.07 -12.16
N GLU A 304 16.66 19.47 -12.11
CA GLU A 304 17.79 18.73 -12.68
C GLU A 304 18.45 17.88 -11.60
N ALA A 305 18.42 16.56 -11.80
CA ALA A 305 19.02 15.58 -10.89
C ALA A 305 19.52 14.35 -11.66
N PRO A 306 20.58 13.65 -11.17
CA PRO A 306 20.94 12.32 -11.66
C PRO A 306 19.76 11.37 -11.58
N ASN A 307 19.40 10.69 -12.67
CA ASN A 307 18.29 9.74 -12.67
C ASN A 307 18.55 8.57 -13.63
N GLY A 308 18.63 7.36 -13.09
CA GLY A 308 18.84 6.13 -13.86
C GLY A 308 17.56 5.48 -14.40
N THR A 309 16.38 6.01 -14.08
CA THR A 309 15.11 5.40 -14.50
C THR A 309 14.82 5.66 -15.98
N HIS A 310 14.11 4.72 -16.61
CA HIS A 310 13.67 4.85 -17.99
C HIS A 310 12.17 4.57 -18.09
N PRO A 311 11.35 5.56 -18.46
CA PRO A 311 11.70 6.97 -18.72
C PRO A 311 12.19 7.71 -17.44
N PRO A 312 12.91 8.86 -17.56
CA PRO A 312 13.36 9.61 -16.41
C PRO A 312 12.21 10.01 -15.49
N PHE A 313 12.43 9.90 -14.18
CA PHE A 313 11.42 10.15 -13.15
C PHE A 313 10.11 9.35 -13.36
N GLY A 314 10.13 8.26 -14.12
CA GLY A 314 8.93 7.49 -14.46
C GLY A 314 7.91 8.21 -15.37
N VAL A 315 8.28 9.34 -15.97
CA VAL A 315 7.39 10.14 -16.83
C VAL A 315 7.65 9.85 -18.31
N ASP A 316 6.82 9.01 -18.92
CA ASP A 316 6.89 8.68 -20.36
C ASP A 316 6.15 9.72 -21.19
N GLU A 317 4.82 9.71 -21.09
CA GLU A 317 3.93 10.69 -21.69
C GLU A 317 3.64 11.80 -20.68
N GLY A 318 3.76 13.05 -21.12
CA GLY A 318 3.43 14.18 -20.26
C GLY A 318 1.96 14.16 -19.83
N TYR A 319 1.70 14.48 -18.57
CA TYR A 319 0.37 14.47 -17.98
C TYR A 319 0.11 15.77 -17.21
N PHE A 320 -1.12 15.96 -16.74
CA PHE A 320 -1.53 17.20 -16.09
C PHE A 320 -1.88 16.95 -14.63
N VAL A 321 -1.46 17.88 -13.79
CA VAL A 321 -1.76 17.93 -12.35
C VAL A 321 -2.46 19.24 -12.03
N GLU A 322 -3.42 19.20 -11.11
CA GLU A 322 -4.06 20.39 -10.53
C GLU A 322 -3.74 20.44 -9.04
N TYR A 323 -3.30 21.61 -8.58
CA TYR A 323 -2.98 21.87 -7.17
C TYR A 323 -3.34 23.32 -6.85
N GLU A 324 -4.13 23.52 -5.80
CA GLU A 324 -4.60 24.84 -5.35
C GLU A 324 -5.27 25.68 -6.47
N GLY A 325 -5.95 25.02 -7.40
CA GLY A 325 -6.64 25.66 -8.53
C GLY A 325 -5.74 26.01 -9.72
N GLU A 326 -4.43 25.82 -9.60
CA GLU A 326 -3.47 26.00 -10.68
C GLU A 326 -3.22 24.67 -11.39
N ARG A 327 -3.04 24.74 -12.71
CA ARG A 327 -2.78 23.55 -13.54
C ARG A 327 -1.36 23.53 -14.05
N TYR A 328 -0.77 22.35 -13.95
CA TYR A 328 0.60 22.08 -14.33
C TYR A 328 0.68 20.94 -15.34
N ARG A 329 1.51 21.10 -16.36
CA ARG A 329 1.95 20.00 -17.22
C ARG A 329 3.24 19.43 -16.67
N ILE A 330 3.29 18.11 -16.52
CA ILE A 330 4.45 17.35 -16.07
C ILE A 330 5.07 16.64 -17.27
N SER A 331 6.38 16.73 -17.41
CA SER A 331 7.17 16.00 -18.40
C SER A 331 8.55 15.67 -17.86
N SER A 332 9.29 14.80 -18.55
CA SER A 332 10.71 14.57 -18.28
C SER A 332 11.57 14.74 -19.53
N GLU A 333 12.83 15.06 -19.32
CA GLU A 333 13.82 15.20 -20.39
C GLU A 333 15.16 14.57 -19.98
N ARG A 334 15.86 13.98 -20.95
CA ARG A 334 17.31 13.77 -20.84
C ARG A 334 18.01 14.86 -21.66
N PRO A 335 18.97 15.61 -21.09
CA PRO A 335 19.87 16.43 -21.88
C PRO A 335 20.52 15.57 -22.96
N ALA A 336 20.57 16.11 -24.18
CA ALA A 336 21.16 15.45 -25.34
C ALA A 336 22.69 15.35 -25.26
#